data_AF-A0A8X6JAQ6-F1
#
_entry.id   AF-A0A8X6JAQ6-F1
#
_cell.length_a   1.000
_cell.length_b   1.000
_cell.length_c   1.000
_cell.angle_alpha   90.00
_cell.angle_beta   90.00
_cell.angle_gamma   90.00
#
_symmetry.space_group_name_H-M   'P 1'
#
loop_
_entity.id
_entity.type
_entity.pdbx_description
1 polymer ?
#
loop_
_entity_poly.entity_id
_entity_poly.type
_entity_poly.pdbx_seq_one_letter_code
_entity_poly.pdbx_strand_id
1 'polypeptide(L)'
;MYTIIFTAIERIHKCPKGEDWSICYAHCQYNCTNVDQVIYCPLICTPGCVCRYSDYVRGPDGKCIDPKFCPQDGEKNCPLGEEWSNCHAGCQRNCSNVGEEIFCPRKCTPGCVCHDPGTVRGPDRKCIPPALCPAYSEVQKYDRMKFLV
;
A
#
# COMPACT_ATOMS: atom_id res chain seq x y z
N MET A 1 -19.44 13.45 58.12
CA MET A 1 -20.25 12.93 56.99
C MET A 1 -19.52 13.30 55.71
N TYR A 2 -18.85 12.34 55.09
CA TYR A 2 -18.02 12.52 53.90
C TYR A 2 -18.90 12.63 52.65
N THR A 3 -19.16 13.84 52.16
CA THR A 3 -19.73 14.05 50.82
C THR A 3 -18.62 14.47 49.87
N ILE A 4 -17.72 13.52 49.60
CA ILE A 4 -16.93 13.54 48.37
C ILE A 4 -17.91 13.10 47.27
N ILE A 5 -18.76 14.01 46.80
CA ILE A 5 -19.56 13.77 45.60
C ILE A 5 -18.61 13.95 44.43
N PHE A 6 -17.98 12.83 44.09
CA PHE A 6 -17.41 12.48 42.80
C PHE A 6 -17.66 13.55 41.73
N THR A 7 -16.70 14.45 41.55
CA THR A 7 -16.47 15.05 40.24
C THR A 7 -16.04 13.90 39.34
N ALA A 8 -17.01 13.16 38.79
CA ALA A 8 -16.80 12.35 37.61
C ALA A 8 -16.42 13.35 36.53
N ILE A 9 -15.11 13.60 36.40
CA ILE A 9 -14.54 14.23 35.23
C ILE A 9 -14.85 13.24 34.12
N GLU A 10 -16.01 13.40 33.47
CA GLU A 10 -16.26 12.76 32.20
C GLU A 10 -15.12 13.24 31.31
N ARG A 11 -14.14 12.36 31.06
CA ARG A 11 -13.17 12.60 30.01
C ARG A 11 -14.00 12.58 28.75
N ILE A 12 -14.36 13.77 28.26
CA ILE A 12 -14.99 13.93 26.95
C ILE A 12 -13.93 13.51 25.95
N HIS A 13 -13.94 12.23 25.60
CA HIS A 13 -13.10 11.67 24.57
C HIS A 13 -13.61 12.23 23.24
N LYS A 14 -12.89 13.24 22.73
CA LYS A 14 -13.25 13.89 21.47
C LYS A 14 -12.83 13.00 20.32
N CYS A 15 -13.80 12.43 19.62
CA CYS A 15 -13.60 11.74 18.36
C CYS A 15 -13.92 12.65 17.16
N PRO A 16 -13.30 12.40 16.00
CA PRO A 16 -13.65 13.06 14.76
C PRO A 16 -15.13 12.89 14.40
N LYS A 17 -15.64 13.75 13.51
CA LYS A 17 -17.01 13.64 13.02
C LYS A 17 -17.22 12.29 12.33
N GLY A 18 -18.22 11.53 12.77
CA GLY A 18 -18.52 10.19 12.24
C GLY A 18 -17.90 9.04 13.04
N GLU A 19 -17.23 9.35 14.16
CA GLU A 19 -16.61 8.38 15.05
C GLU A 19 -17.17 8.49 16.47
N ASP A 20 -17.20 7.37 17.19
CA ASP A 20 -17.58 7.26 18.60
C ASP A 20 -16.44 6.67 19.42
N TRP A 21 -16.35 7.06 20.69
CA TRP A 21 -15.34 6.52 21.59
C TRP A 21 -15.70 5.10 22.03
N SER A 22 -14.78 4.15 21.80
CA SER A 22 -14.86 2.80 22.35
C SER A 22 -13.83 2.61 23.46
N ILE A 23 -14.22 1.90 24.50
CA ILE A 23 -13.33 1.52 25.60
C ILE A 23 -12.41 0.33 25.26
N CYS A 24 -12.70 -0.43 24.20
CA CYS A 24 -12.04 -1.72 23.96
C CYS A 24 -11.88 -2.12 22.48
N TYR A 25 -12.64 -1.55 21.54
CA TYR A 25 -12.74 -2.08 20.17
C TYR A 25 -11.83 -1.41 19.13
N ALA A 26 -11.00 -0.44 19.53
CA ALA A 26 -10.28 0.39 18.56
C ALA A 26 -9.30 -0.39 17.67
N HIS A 27 -8.71 -1.48 18.18
CA HIS A 27 -7.71 -2.30 17.48
C HIS A 27 -8.29 -3.21 16.39
N CYS A 28 -9.61 -3.35 16.30
CA CYS A 28 -10.24 -4.46 15.59
C CYS A 28 -11.38 -4.04 14.67
N GLN A 29 -11.31 -2.81 14.16
CA GLN A 29 -12.26 -2.31 13.18
C GLN A 29 -11.93 -2.82 11.78
N TYR A 30 -12.98 -3.00 10.99
CA TYR A 30 -12.86 -3.13 9.55
C TYR A 30 -12.28 -1.85 8.93
N ASN A 31 -11.48 -2.02 7.90
CA ASN A 31 -10.85 -1.00 7.09
C ASN A 31 -10.89 -1.44 5.62
N CYS A 32 -10.51 -0.55 4.71
CA CYS A 32 -10.61 -0.86 3.28
C CYS A 32 -9.78 -2.06 2.81
N THR A 33 -8.75 -2.48 3.55
CA THR A 33 -7.88 -3.63 3.18
C THR A 33 -8.39 -4.98 3.67
N ASN A 34 -9.41 -5.00 4.53
CA ASN A 34 -9.93 -6.22 5.14
C ASN A 34 -11.46 -6.30 5.17
N VAL A 35 -12.15 -5.39 4.46
CA VAL A 35 -13.61 -5.33 4.43
C VAL A 35 -14.26 -6.59 3.84
N ASP A 36 -13.58 -7.25 2.91
CA ASP A 36 -14.03 -8.50 2.28
C ASP A 36 -13.47 -9.76 2.95
N GLN A 37 -12.80 -9.62 4.10
CA GLN A 37 -12.12 -10.72 4.80
C GLN A 37 -12.79 -11.03 6.13
N VAL A 38 -12.70 -12.29 6.57
CA VAL A 38 -13.05 -12.67 7.93
C VAL A 38 -11.92 -12.25 8.86
N ILE A 39 -12.16 -11.22 9.69
CA ILE A 39 -11.18 -10.75 10.68
C ILE A 39 -11.32 -11.57 11.97
N TYR A 40 -10.22 -12.16 12.42
CA TYR A 40 -10.11 -12.70 13.76
C TYR A 40 -9.71 -11.60 14.75
N CYS A 41 -10.60 -11.30 15.69
CA CYS A 41 -10.40 -10.27 16.69
C CYS A 41 -9.78 -10.82 17.97
N PRO A 42 -8.55 -10.42 18.35
CA PRO A 42 -7.99 -10.83 19.63
C PRO A 42 -8.77 -10.22 20.79
N LEU A 43 -8.94 -10.97 21.89
CA LEU A 43 -9.60 -10.53 23.14
C LEU A 43 -8.75 -9.54 23.97
N ILE A 44 -8.03 -8.66 23.29
CA ILE A 44 -7.33 -7.52 23.91
C ILE A 44 -8.26 -6.30 23.86
N CYS A 45 -8.18 -5.40 24.83
CA CYS A 45 -8.95 -4.18 24.83
C CYS A 45 -8.08 -2.97 24.53
N THR A 46 -8.37 -2.29 23.43
CA THR A 46 -7.72 -1.03 23.07
C THR A 46 -8.76 0.09 23.01
N PRO A 47 -8.72 1.06 23.95
CA PRO A 47 -9.60 2.22 23.90
C PRO A 47 -9.20 3.15 22.74
N GLY A 48 -10.19 3.76 22.09
CA GLY A 48 -9.96 4.65 20.95
C GLY A 48 -11.25 4.97 20.18
N CYS A 49 -11.13 5.85 19.18
CA CYS A 49 -12.24 6.22 18.32
C CYS A 49 -12.51 5.15 17.27
N VAL A 50 -13.79 4.83 17.07
CA VAL A 50 -14.27 3.80 16.16
C VAL A 50 -15.33 4.37 15.22
N CYS A 51 -15.48 3.79 14.03
CA CYS A 51 -16.56 4.20 13.13
C CYS A 51 -17.92 4.03 13.82
N ARG A 52 -18.71 5.12 13.83
CA ARG A 52 -20.03 5.16 14.50
C ARG A 52 -20.99 4.13 13.90
N TYR A 53 -20.97 4.01 12.59
CA TYR A 53 -21.82 3.08 11.86
C TYR A 53 -21.08 1.76 11.65
N SER A 54 -21.72 0.65 12.01
CA SER A 54 -21.10 -0.69 11.97
C SER A 54 -20.82 -1.19 10.55
N ASP A 55 -21.49 -0.61 9.55
CA ASP A 55 -21.30 -0.85 8.12
C ASP A 55 -20.24 0.08 7.50
N TYR A 56 -19.69 1.04 8.26
CA TYR A 56 -18.61 1.90 7.79
C TYR A 56 -17.26 1.30 8.19
N VAL A 57 -16.27 1.57 7.36
CA VAL A 57 -14.91 1.07 7.53
C VAL A 57 -13.92 2.22 7.55
N ARG A 58 -12.78 2.01 8.21
CA ARG A 58 -11.71 3.01 8.22
C ARG A 58 -11.02 3.07 6.86
N GLY A 59 -11.14 4.22 6.21
CA GLY A 59 -10.53 4.54 4.93
C GLY A 59 -9.03 4.84 5.04
N PRO A 60 -8.34 4.96 3.89
CA PRO A 60 -6.90 5.19 3.82
C PRO A 60 -6.46 6.55 4.38
N ASP A 61 -7.35 7.55 4.38
CA ASP A 61 -7.11 8.86 5.00
C ASP A 61 -7.44 8.87 6.50
N GLY A 62 -7.76 7.71 7.06
CA GLY A 62 -8.14 7.54 8.46
C GLY A 62 -9.58 7.92 8.78
N LYS A 63 -10.43 8.30 7.82
CA LYS A 63 -11.85 8.62 8.06
C LYS A 63 -12.74 7.39 7.91
N CYS A 64 -13.91 7.42 8.55
CA CYS A 64 -14.93 6.40 8.35
C CYS A 64 -15.72 6.67 7.06
N ILE A 65 -15.75 5.68 6.17
CA ILE A 65 -16.42 5.76 4.87
C ILE A 65 -17.28 4.51 4.63
N ASP A 66 -18.26 4.62 3.75
CA ASP A 66 -19.00 3.47 3.25
C ASP A 66 -18.03 2.58 2.43
N PRO A 67 -18.03 1.25 2.64
CA PRO A 67 -17.20 0.29 1.90
C PRO A 67 -17.19 0.47 0.39
N LYS A 68 -18.29 0.92 -0.21
CA LYS A 68 -18.35 1.18 -1.67
C LYS A 68 -17.43 2.31 -2.13
N PHE A 69 -17.00 3.18 -1.21
CA PHE A 69 -16.02 4.24 -1.44
C PHE A 69 -14.62 3.84 -0.99
N CYS A 70 -14.42 2.63 -0.46
CA CYS A 70 -13.07 2.12 -0.35
C CYS A 70 -12.42 2.13 -1.73
N PRO A 71 -11.13 2.49 -1.79
CA PRO A 71 -10.36 2.13 -2.97
C PRO A 71 -10.55 0.63 -3.14
N GLN A 72 -11.12 0.20 -4.28
CA GLN A 72 -11.10 -1.23 -4.61
C GLN A 72 -9.64 -1.70 -4.47
N ASP A 73 -9.43 -2.82 -3.80
CA ASP A 73 -8.14 -3.42 -3.37
C ASP A 73 -7.03 -3.34 -4.44
N GLY A 74 -6.46 -2.15 -4.66
CA GLY A 74 -5.97 -1.84 -5.99
C GLY A 74 -7.05 -2.13 -7.05
N GLU A 75 -7.56 -1.10 -7.70
CA GLU A 75 -7.62 -1.33 -9.13
C GLU A 75 -6.22 -1.84 -9.50
N LYS A 76 -6.20 -2.89 -10.31
CA LYS A 76 -5.07 -3.28 -11.14
C LYS A 76 -4.75 -2.12 -12.10
N ASN A 77 -4.65 -0.90 -11.57
CA ASN A 77 -4.38 0.38 -12.17
C ASN A 77 -2.89 0.43 -12.34
N CYS A 78 -2.48 -0.35 -13.31
CA CYS A 78 -1.18 -0.18 -13.85
C CYS A 78 -1.20 1.10 -14.70
N PRO A 79 -0.11 1.87 -14.69
CA PRO A 79 0.05 3.00 -15.60
C PRO A 79 -0.28 2.60 -17.04
N LEU A 80 -0.67 3.56 -17.88
CA LEU A 80 -0.94 3.30 -19.29
C LEU A 80 0.25 2.54 -19.93
N GLY A 81 -0.03 1.37 -20.53
CA GLY A 81 0.99 0.47 -21.09
C GLY A 81 1.52 -0.61 -20.14
N GLU A 82 0.95 -0.73 -18.94
CA GLU A 82 1.25 -1.77 -17.96
C GLU A 82 0.02 -2.61 -17.61
N GLU A 83 0.24 -3.84 -17.16
CA GLU A 83 -0.80 -4.77 -16.71
C GLU A 83 -0.44 -5.37 -15.35
N TRP A 84 -1.45 -5.77 -14.59
CA TRP A 84 -1.21 -6.36 -13.28
C TRP A 84 -0.80 -7.82 -13.40
N SER A 85 0.34 -8.16 -12.80
CA SER A 85 0.79 -9.53 -12.62
C SER A 85 0.71 -9.93 -11.16
N ASN A 86 0.22 -11.14 -10.91
CA ASN A 86 0.24 -11.71 -9.56
C ASN A 86 1.64 -12.16 -9.11
N CYS A 87 2.63 -12.21 -10.02
CA CYS A 87 3.91 -12.89 -9.73
C CYS A 87 5.16 -12.31 -10.36
N HIS A 88 5.04 -11.62 -11.50
CA HIS A 88 6.19 -11.29 -12.34
C HIS A 88 6.77 -9.90 -12.08
N ALA A 89 6.16 -9.08 -11.22
CA ALA A 89 6.58 -7.69 -11.01
C ALA A 89 8.00 -7.58 -10.45
N GLY A 90 8.41 -8.52 -9.60
CA GLY A 90 9.76 -8.56 -9.02
C GLY A 90 10.88 -8.85 -10.03
N CYS A 91 10.53 -9.21 -11.27
CA CYS A 91 11.46 -9.68 -12.29
C CYS A 91 11.27 -8.96 -13.65
N GLN A 92 10.47 -7.90 -13.67
CA GLN A 92 10.28 -7.07 -14.85
C GLN A 92 11.63 -6.48 -15.31
N ARG A 93 12.01 -6.73 -16.57
CA ARG A 93 13.22 -6.15 -17.18
C ARG A 93 13.11 -4.63 -17.28
N ASN A 94 14.27 -3.98 -17.19
CA ASN A 94 14.42 -2.53 -17.27
C ASN A 94 15.69 -2.17 -18.09
N CYS A 95 15.86 -0.90 -18.44
CA CYS A 95 17.00 -0.49 -19.27
C CYS A 95 18.39 -0.74 -18.65
N SER A 96 18.49 -0.97 -17.34
CA SER A 96 19.78 -1.24 -16.69
C SER A 96 20.21 -2.71 -16.82
N ASN A 97 19.31 -3.61 -17.23
CA ASN A 97 19.58 -5.05 -17.36
C ASN A 97 19.13 -5.63 -18.71
N VAL A 98 18.85 -4.77 -19.69
CA VAL A 98 18.62 -5.18 -21.08
C VAL A 98 19.87 -5.87 -21.63
N GLY A 99 19.70 -7.07 -22.19
CA GLY A 99 20.80 -7.85 -22.74
C GLY A 99 21.62 -8.63 -21.69
N GLU A 100 21.33 -8.45 -20.40
CA GLU A 100 21.96 -9.22 -19.32
C GLU A 100 21.13 -10.46 -18.96
N GLU A 101 21.82 -11.51 -18.52
CA GLU A 101 21.21 -12.66 -17.87
C GLU A 101 20.86 -12.29 -16.43
N ILE A 102 19.57 -12.19 -16.13
CA ILE A 102 19.10 -11.89 -14.77
C ILE A 102 18.61 -13.16 -14.09
N PHE A 103 19.06 -13.36 -12.85
CA PHE A 103 18.49 -14.40 -11.99
C PHE A 103 17.13 -13.90 -11.47
N CYS A 104 16.08 -14.64 -11.82
CA CYS A 104 14.72 -14.37 -11.37
C CYS A 104 14.39 -15.26 -10.17
N PRO A 105 14.28 -14.74 -8.94
CA PRO A 105 13.92 -15.55 -7.79
C PRO A 105 12.54 -16.19 -7.99
N ARG A 106 12.36 -17.45 -7.58
CA ARG A 106 11.04 -18.12 -7.59
C ARG A 106 10.01 -17.47 -6.66
N LYS A 107 10.40 -16.45 -5.89
CA LYS A 107 9.52 -15.69 -5.02
C LYS A 107 8.55 -14.86 -5.87
N CYS A 108 7.28 -15.24 -5.78
CA CYS A 108 6.20 -14.54 -6.44
C CYS A 108 6.06 -13.12 -5.89
N THR A 109 6.16 -12.11 -6.76
CA THR A 109 6.01 -10.71 -6.38
C THR A 109 4.89 -10.08 -7.24
N PRO A 110 3.71 -9.81 -6.65
CA PRO A 110 2.63 -9.15 -7.36
C PRO A 110 2.95 -7.68 -7.65
N GLY A 111 2.38 -7.14 -8.74
CA GLY A 111 2.53 -5.74 -9.15
C GLY A 111 2.38 -5.53 -10.66
N CYS A 112 2.55 -4.29 -11.09
CA CYS A 112 2.43 -3.92 -12.51
C CYS A 112 3.69 -4.26 -13.31
N VAL A 113 3.47 -4.90 -14.45
CA VAL A 113 4.48 -5.29 -15.45
C VAL A 113 4.16 -4.64 -16.78
N CYS A 114 5.14 -4.56 -17.67
CA CYS A 114 4.89 -4.02 -19.00
C CYS A 114 3.94 -4.93 -19.77
N HIS A 115 2.88 -4.34 -20.35
CA HIS A 115 1.84 -5.08 -21.06
C HIS A 115 2.35 -5.60 -22.41
N ASP A 116 3.03 -4.74 -23.17
CA ASP A 116 3.49 -5.08 -24.51
C ASP A 116 4.69 -6.06 -24.45
N PRO A 117 4.60 -7.24 -25.11
CA PRO A 117 5.67 -8.21 -25.13
C PRO A 117 6.99 -7.62 -25.64
N GLY A 118 8.10 -7.96 -24.97
CA GLY A 118 9.43 -7.49 -25.36
C GLY A 118 9.73 -6.04 -24.98
N THR A 119 8.81 -5.32 -24.34
CA THR A 119 9.09 -4.00 -23.75
C THR A 119 9.72 -4.12 -22.36
N VAL A 120 10.45 -3.08 -21.96
CA VAL A 120 11.15 -2.98 -20.69
C VAL A 120 10.81 -1.67 -19.99
N ARG A 121 10.95 -1.64 -18.66
CA ARG A 121 10.72 -0.42 -17.89
C ARG A 121 11.89 0.56 -18.10
N GLY A 122 11.59 1.69 -18.72
CA GLY A 122 12.54 2.76 -19.00
C GLY A 122 12.82 3.65 -17.78
N PRO A 123 13.74 4.63 -17.91
CA PRO A 123 14.13 5.54 -16.83
C PRO A 123 12.95 6.34 -16.26
N ASP A 124 12.01 6.74 -17.12
CA ASP A 124 10.81 7.51 -16.73
C ASP A 124 9.68 6.62 -16.17
N ARG A 125 9.98 5.37 -15.82
CA ARG A 125 9.01 4.36 -15.36
C ARG A 125 7.90 4.04 -16.37
N LYS A 126 8.15 4.28 -17.66
CA LYS A 126 7.28 3.89 -18.78
C LYS A 126 7.81 2.64 -19.46
N CYS A 127 6.92 1.83 -20.03
CA CYS A 127 7.29 0.69 -20.85
C CYS A 127 7.70 1.15 -22.25
N ILE A 128 8.90 0.78 -22.67
CA ILE A 128 9.49 1.18 -23.95
C ILE A 128 10.16 -0.03 -24.64
N PRO A 129 10.29 -0.03 -25.97
CA PRO A 129 11.15 -0.96 -26.67
C PRO A 129 12.61 -0.87 -26.17
N PRO A 130 13.34 -1.99 -26.03
CA PRO A 130 14.74 -2.00 -25.59
C PRO A 130 15.67 -1.11 -26.44
N ALA A 131 15.38 -0.96 -27.73
CA ALA A 131 16.12 -0.08 -28.64
C ALA A 131 16.01 1.42 -28.28
N LEU A 132 15.02 1.81 -27.48
CA LEU A 132 14.85 3.17 -26.96
C LEU A 132 15.45 3.36 -25.57
N CYS A 133 16.05 2.32 -24.98
CA CYS A 133 16.85 2.52 -23.79
C CYS A 133 17.98 3.50 -24.13
N PRO A 134 18.27 4.47 -23.24
CA PRO A 134 19.42 5.34 -23.45
C PRO A 134 20.63 4.45 -23.66
N ALA A 135 21.37 4.69 -24.76
CA ALA A 135 22.63 3.99 -24.98
C ALA A 135 23.38 4.08 -23.65
N TYR A 136 23.85 2.93 -23.17
CA TYR A 136 24.74 2.83 -22.02
C TYR A 136 26.05 3.51 -22.44
N SER A 137 26.01 4.84 -22.56
CA SER A 137 27.11 5.65 -22.98
C SER A 137 28.21 5.43 -21.96
N GLU A 138 29.45 5.37 -22.44
CA GLU A 138 30.64 5.01 -21.68
C GLU A 138 30.85 5.85 -20.40
N VAL A 139 30.05 6.91 -20.22
CA VAL A 139 29.90 7.74 -19.02
C VAL A 139 29.66 6.90 -17.75
N GLN A 140 28.83 5.85 -17.79
CA GLN A 140 28.48 5.10 -16.56
C GLN A 140 29.52 4.04 -16.14
N LYS A 141 30.38 3.58 -17.07
CA LYS A 141 31.55 2.74 -16.71
C LYS A 141 32.56 3.53 -15.87
N TYR A 142 32.72 4.82 -16.17
CA TYR A 142 33.68 5.67 -15.47
C TYR A 142 33.26 6.00 -14.03
N ASP A 143 31.96 6.18 -13.78
CA ASP A 143 31.46 6.47 -12.42
C ASP A 143 31.50 5.25 -11.49
N ARG A 144 31.29 4.02 -11.99
CA ARG A 144 31.46 2.80 -11.16
C ARG A 144 32.92 2.51 -10.83
N MET A 145 33.88 2.89 -11.68
CA MET A 145 35.31 2.73 -11.41
C MET A 145 35.86 3.76 -10.41
N LYS A 146 35.19 4.90 -10.20
CA LYS A 146 35.65 5.94 -9.24
C LYS A 146 35.38 5.64 -7.77
N PHE A 147 34.53 4.66 -7.45
CA PHE A 147 34.27 4.23 -6.07
C PHE A 147 35.05 2.98 -5.64
N LEU A 148 36.03 2.56 -6.46
CA LEU A 148 36.91 1.41 -6.19
C LEU A 148 38.38 1.82 -6.00
N VAL A 149 38.66 3.09 -5.65
CA VAL A 149 39.98 3.56 -5.22
C VAL A 149 39.95 3.93 -3.74
#